data_AF-A0AAW9KMW2-F1
#
_entry.id   AF-A0AAW9KMW2-F1
#
_cell.length_a   1.000
_cell.length_b   1.000
_cell.length_c   1.000
_cell.angle_alpha   90.00
_cell.angle_beta   90.00
_cell.angle_gamma   90.00
#
_symmetry.space_group_name_H-M   'P 1'
#
loop_
_entity.id
_entity.type
_entity.pdbx_description
1 polymer ?
#
loop_
_entity_poly.entity_id
_entity_poly.type
_entity_poly.pdbx_seq_one_letter_code
_entity_poly.pdbx_strand_id
1 'polypeptide(L)' 'LEEAVLKAKDLSNNGDVVTLSPACASFDMFANFEVRGNRFKEIVNQLK' A
#
# COMPACT_ATOMS: atom_id res chain seq x y z
N LEU A 1 3.99 -5.00 2.88
CA LEU A 1 3.30 -3.86 2.22
C LEU A 1 3.80 -3.65 0.80
N GLU A 2 5.11 -3.47 0.61
CA GLU A 2 5.72 -3.28 -0.72
C GLU A 2 5.40 -4.40 -1.71
N GLU A 3 5.57 -5.66 -1.30
CA GLU A 3 5.18 -6.82 -2.12
C GLU A 3 3.70 -6.79 -2.54
N ALA A 4 2.79 -6.45 -1.62
CA ALA A 4 1.36 -6.35 -1.91
C ALA A 4 1.05 -5.23 -2.92
N VAL A 5 1.74 -4.10 -2.82
CA VAL A 5 1.58 -2.98 -3.76
C VAL A 5 2.12 -3.36 -5.15
N LEU A 6 3.29 -4.00 -5.23
CA LEU A 6 3.85 -4.48 -6.50
C LEU A 6 2.93 -5.51 -7.16
N LYS A 7 2.42 -6.46 -6.37
CA LYS A 7 1.48 -7.46 -6.88
C LYS A 7 0.17 -6.82 -7.36
N ALA A 8 -0.33 -5.81 -6.66
CA ALA A 8 -1.51 -5.07 -7.09
C ALA A 8 -1.26 -4.33 -8.41
N LYS A 9 -0.10 -3.68 -8.58
CA LYS A 9 0.30 -3.05 -9.85
C LYS A 9 0.29 -4.04 -11.01
N ASP A 10 0.90 -5.21 -10.82
CA ASP A 10 0.99 -6.25 -11.87
C ASP A 10 -0.37 -6.83 -12.26
N LEU A 11 -1.34 -6.84 -11.33
CA LEU A 11 -2.68 -7.40 -11.54
C LEU A 11 -3.70 -6.37 -12.04
N SER A 12 -3.45 -5.08 -11.80
CA SER A 12 -4.37 -3.99 -12.14
C SER A 12 -4.24 -3.57 -13.61
N ASN A 13 -5.34 -3.12 -14.19
CA ASN A 13 -5.40 -2.52 -15.52
C ASN A 13 -5.73 -1.02 -15.44
N ASN A 14 -5.59 -0.33 -16.58
CA ASN A 14 -5.99 1.06 -16.68
C ASN A 14 -7.50 1.20 -16.38
N GLY A 15 -7.84 2.09 -15.45
CA GLY A 15 -9.20 2.30 -14.96
C GLY A 15 -9.51 1.61 -13.63
N ASP A 16 -8.68 0.68 -13.18
CA ASP A 16 -8.86 0.02 -11.88
C ASP A 16 -8.45 0.94 -10.71
N VAL A 17 -9.07 0.71 -9.55
CA VAL A 17 -8.75 1.43 -8.31
C VAL A 17 -8.16 0.45 -7.30
N VAL A 18 -6.94 0.74 -6.85
CA VAL A 18 -6.26 0.00 -5.77
C VAL A 18 -6.34 0.81 -4.48
N THR A 19 -6.83 0.20 -3.41
CA THR A 19 -6.98 0.85 -2.10
C THR A 19 -6.24 0.10 -1.00
N LEU A 20 -5.70 0.83 -0.02
CA LEU A 20 -5.16 0.25 1.21
C LEU A 20 -6.24 0.28 2.30
N SER A 21 -6.90 -0.85 2.56
CA SER A 21 -7.89 -1.02 3.63
C SER A 21 -7.60 -2.31 4.44
N PRO A 22 -6.64 -2.27 5.38
CA PRO A 22 -6.12 -3.48 6.03
C PRO A 22 -7.03 -4.05 7.14
N ALA A 23 -8.11 -3.38 7.52
CA ALA A 23 -9.05 -3.75 8.60
C ALA A 23 -8.43 -4.07 10.00
N CYS A 24 -7.11 -3.92 10.14
CA CYS A 24 -6.34 -4.30 11.33
C CYS A 24 -5.49 -3.13 11.85
N ALA A 25 -5.17 -3.19 13.14
CA ALA A 25 -4.16 -2.33 13.76
C ALA A 25 -2.81 -2.48 13.04
N SER A 26 -1.96 -1.47 13.16
CA SER A 26 -0.68 -1.37 12.44
C SER A 26 0.54 -1.74 13.28
N PHE A 27 0.33 -1.99 14.59
CA PHE A 27 1.38 -2.13 15.60
C PHE A 27 2.24 -3.39 15.49
N ASP A 28 1.87 -4.31 14.61
CA ASP A 28 2.63 -5.50 14.27
C ASP A 28 3.91 -5.18 13.47
N MET A 29 3.80 -4.22 12.53
CA MET A 29 4.90 -3.87 11.61
C MET A 29 5.23 -2.36 11.59
N PHE A 30 4.38 -1.51 12.17
CA PHE A 30 4.51 -0.06 12.12
C PHE A 30 4.19 0.58 13.47
N ALA A 31 4.81 1.73 13.74
CA ALA A 31 4.56 2.46 14.99
C ALA A 31 3.11 2.97 15.12
N ASN A 32 2.46 3.29 14.00
CA ASN A 32 1.06 3.74 13.93
C ASN A 32 0.52 3.62 12.48
N PHE A 33 -0.76 3.96 12.31
CA PHE A 33 -1.42 3.81 11.02
C PHE A 33 -0.96 4.87 10.01
N GLU A 34 -0.55 6.05 10.47
CA GLU A 34 -0.02 7.14 9.66
C GLU A 34 1.29 6.72 8.99
N VAL A 35 2.21 6.09 9.73
CA VAL A 35 3.46 5.56 9.19
C VAL A 35 3.19 4.49 8.13
N ARG A 36 2.24 3.58 8.38
CA ARG A 36 1.81 2.59 7.38
C ARG A 36 1.25 3.25 6.10
N GLY A 37 0.44 4.28 6.27
CA GLY A 37 -0.16 5.04 5.16
C GLY A 37 0.88 5.85 4.36
N ASN A 38 1.83 6.48 5.04
CA ASN A 38 2.93 7.20 4.40
C ASN A 38 3.82 6.24 3.61
N ARG A 39 4.15 5.06 4.18
CA ARG A 39 4.91 4.03 3.47
C ARG A 39 4.18 3.56 2.21
N PHE A 40 2.86 3.39 2.25
CA PHE A 40 2.08 3.06 1.05
C PHE A 40 2.19 4.14 -0.03
N LYS A 41 2.04 5.43 0.33
CA LYS A 41 2.19 6.55 -0.61
C LYS A 41 3.58 6.62 -1.21
N GLU A 42 4.63 6.43 -0.40
CA GLU A 42 6.01 6.39 -0.86
C GLU A 42 6.22 5.33 -1.94
N ILE A 43 5.78 4.09 -1.67
CA ILE A 43 5.90 2.97 -2.62
C ILE A 43 5.15 3.33 -3.91
N VAL A 44 3.88 3.75 -3.82
CA VAL A 44 3.07 4.11 -5.01
C VAL A 44 3.74 5.20 -5.83
N ASN A 45 4.30 6.25 -5.20
CA ASN A 45 4.98 7.34 -5.90
C ASN A 45 6.29 6.90 -6.59
N GLN A 46 6.87 5.77 -6.19
CA GLN A 46 8.06 5.18 -6.82
C GLN A 46 7.72 4.30 -8.04
N LEU A 47 6.46 3.89 -8.23
CA LEU A 47 6.03 2.96 -9.29
C LEU A 47 5.97 3.55 -10.71
N LYS A 48 6.75 4.59 -11.02
CA LYS A 48 6.78 5.26 -12.33
C LYS A 48 6.80 4.27 -13.51
#